data_AF-A0A392PDG2-F1
#
_entry.id   AF-A0A392PDG2-F1
#
_cell.length_a   1.000
_cell.length_b   1.000
_cell.length_c   1.000
_cell.angle_alpha   90.00
_cell.angle_beta   90.00
_cell.angle_gamma   90.00
#
_symmetry.space_group_name_H-M   'P 1'
#
loop_
_entity.id
_entity.type
_entity.pdbx_description
1 polymer ?
#
loop_
_entity_poly.entity_id
_entity_poly.type
_entity_poly.pdbx_seq_one_letter_code
_entity_poly.pdbx_strand_id
1 'polypeptide(L)'
;MQQELEDPKETPEEVASNFTCAMYNTPEEVLKCARHMAAVEISCEPSIKKHVRSHFIDHAVVSTSPTADGNITIDSFHQFSGVKWLREKPLSKFLDAQWLLIQKAEEDKLIQVTIKLPEEHLNKLIDQFNEYYVSDSVSRSAQLWNEQRKLILHDAIFRFLLPSMEKEARGVLASKAKHWVLMEYGKAFWNKVSVGPYQQKENDLSSDDEAAPRVMACCWGPGKPQTTFVMLDSSGEVQDVLYTGS
;
A
#
# COMPACT_ATOMS: atom_id res chain seq x y z
N MET A 1 1.82 -7.63 36.88
CA MET A 1 2.01 -6.65 37.97
C MET A 1 2.25 -5.32 37.27
N GLN A 2 1.24 -4.45 37.21
CA GLN A 2 1.45 -3.09 36.68
C GLN A 2 2.45 -2.41 37.61
N GLN A 3 3.55 -1.91 37.04
CA GLN A 3 4.51 -1.11 37.79
C GLN A 3 3.84 0.26 37.98
N GLU A 4 3.48 0.61 39.22
CA GLU A 4 2.91 1.93 39.51
C GLU A 4 3.91 3.02 39.10
N LEU A 5 3.41 4.03 38.38
CA LEU A 5 4.22 5.19 38.00
C LEU A 5 4.51 6.02 39.25
N GLU A 6 5.77 6.11 39.63
CA GLU A 6 6.20 6.97 40.74
C GLU A 6 6.21 8.43 40.28
N ASP A 7 5.37 9.27 40.89
CA ASP A 7 5.29 10.69 40.56
C ASP A 7 6.29 11.52 41.38
N PRO A 8 7.13 12.36 40.74
CA PRO A 8 8.01 13.27 41.46
C PRO A 8 7.25 14.26 42.33
N LYS A 9 7.81 14.61 43.49
CA LYS A 9 7.24 15.65 44.37
C LYS A 9 7.34 17.05 43.78
N GLU A 10 8.41 17.30 43.03
CA GLU A 10 8.68 18.55 42.32
C GLU A 10 7.96 18.59 40.98
N THR A 11 7.52 19.79 40.60
CA THR A 11 6.84 20.03 39.33
C THR A 11 7.80 19.89 38.14
N PRO A 12 7.29 19.61 36.92
CA PRO A 12 8.14 19.50 35.73
C PRO A 12 9.01 20.74 35.48
N GLU A 13 8.50 21.94 35.75
CA GLU A 13 9.20 23.22 35.54
C GLU A 13 10.32 23.43 36.56
N GLU A 14 10.11 23.06 37.82
CA GLU A 14 11.13 23.11 38.88
C GLU A 14 12.30 22.18 38.53
N VAL A 15 11.99 20.95 38.11
CA VAL A 15 13.03 20.00 37.67
C VAL A 15 13.76 20.52 36.44
N ALA A 16 13.03 21.00 35.43
CA ALA A 16 13.62 21.49 34.19
C ALA A 16 14.48 22.75 34.37
N SER A 17 14.18 23.59 35.37
CA SER A 17 14.98 24.77 35.69
C SER A 17 16.42 24.43 36.02
N ASN A 18 16.66 23.26 36.64
CA ASN A 18 17.99 22.76 36.97
C ASN A 18 18.83 22.36 35.73
N PHE A 19 18.20 22.22 34.56
CA PHE A 19 18.84 21.81 33.31
C PHE A 19 18.87 22.91 32.24
N THR A 20 18.55 24.16 32.61
CA THR A 20 18.72 25.32 31.73
C THR A 20 20.20 25.56 31.42
N CYS A 21 20.51 25.93 30.18
CA CYS A 21 21.88 26.14 29.73
C CYS A 21 21.93 27.16 28.57
N ALA A 22 23.13 27.49 28.08
CA ALA A 22 23.29 28.45 26.98
C ALA A 22 22.56 28.08 25.67
N MET A 23 22.18 26.80 25.50
CA MET A 23 21.38 26.33 24.35
C MET A 23 19.87 26.31 24.63
N TYR A 24 19.45 26.27 25.90
CA TYR A 24 18.05 26.20 26.32
C TYR A 24 17.83 27.18 27.46
N ASN A 25 17.32 28.36 27.11
CA ASN A 25 17.29 29.51 28.02
C ASN A 25 16.08 29.47 28.95
N THR A 26 15.05 28.68 28.62
CA THR A 26 13.84 28.53 29.45
C THR A 26 13.59 27.08 29.85
N PRO A 27 12.99 26.83 31.03
CA PRO A 27 12.57 25.48 31.44
C PRO A 27 11.60 24.83 30.43
N GLU A 28 10.78 25.64 29.75
CA GLU A 28 9.86 25.17 28.71
C GLU A 28 10.58 24.58 27.49
N GLU A 29 11.68 25.21 27.05
CA GLU A 29 12.52 24.70 25.96
C GLU A 29 13.16 23.37 26.35
N VAL A 30 13.69 23.28 27.57
CA VAL A 30 14.25 22.04 28.13
C VAL A 30 13.20 20.92 28.12
N LEU A 31 12.00 21.20 28.64
CA LEU A 31 10.90 20.23 28.65
C LEU A 31 10.50 19.83 27.24
N LYS A 32 10.41 20.77 26.29
CA LYS A 32 10.07 20.47 24.89
C LYS A 32 11.07 19.51 24.25
N CYS A 33 12.37 19.72 24.47
CA CYS A 33 13.42 18.84 23.96
C CYS A 33 13.38 17.46 24.64
N ALA A 34 13.20 17.41 25.96
CA ALA A 34 13.05 16.16 26.70
C ALA A 34 11.81 15.36 26.24
N ARG A 35 10.68 16.04 26.05
CA ARG A 35 9.45 15.42 25.51
C ARG A 35 9.67 14.83 24.12
N HIS A 36 10.39 15.56 23.26
CA HIS A 36 10.71 15.07 21.92
C HIS A 36 11.55 13.78 22.00
N MET A 37 12.57 13.74 22.85
CA MET A 37 13.39 12.53 23.04
C MET A 37 12.54 11.36 23.55
N ALA A 38 11.72 11.58 24.57
CA ALA A 38 10.84 10.55 25.11
C ALA A 38 9.84 10.04 24.06
N ALA A 39 9.28 10.93 23.24
CA ALA A 39 8.37 10.55 22.15
C ALA A 39 9.08 9.68 21.09
N VAL A 40 10.34 10.02 20.76
CA VAL A 40 11.17 9.21 19.85
C VAL A 40 11.45 7.83 20.45
N GLU A 41 11.83 7.75 21.73
CA GLU A 41 12.09 6.49 22.42
C GLU A 41 10.86 5.57 22.42
N ILE A 42 9.70 6.08 22.85
CA ILE A 42 8.42 5.36 22.81
C ILE A 42 8.09 4.91 21.38
N SER A 43 8.28 5.79 20.41
CA SER A 43 7.99 5.47 19.02
C SER A 43 8.92 4.38 18.46
N CYS A 44 10.12 4.21 19.03
CA CYS A 44 11.13 3.25 18.62
C CYS A 44 10.99 1.88 19.28
N GLU A 45 10.25 1.79 20.39
CA GLU A 45 10.04 0.55 21.14
C GLU A 45 9.35 -0.54 20.28
N PRO A 46 9.99 -1.72 20.07
CA PRO A 46 9.47 -2.76 19.18
C PRO A 46 8.08 -3.26 19.56
N SER A 47 7.80 -3.41 20.86
CA SER A 47 6.52 -3.91 21.37
C SER A 47 5.38 -2.95 21.02
N ILE A 48 5.63 -1.65 21.21
CA ILE A 48 4.69 -0.57 20.88
C ILE A 48 4.47 -0.51 19.37
N LYS A 49 5.55 -0.50 18.56
CA LYS A 49 5.43 -0.54 17.10
C LYS A 49 4.62 -1.73 16.61
N LYS A 50 4.84 -2.92 17.19
CA LYS A 50 4.12 -4.14 16.82
C LYS A 50 2.62 -4.02 17.11
N HIS A 51 2.25 -3.52 18.28
CA HIS A 51 0.85 -3.31 18.66
C HIS A 51 0.16 -2.31 17.73
N VAL A 52 0.77 -1.13 17.55
CA VAL A 52 0.23 -0.05 16.71
C VAL A 52 0.13 -0.49 15.26
N ARG A 53 1.11 -1.25 14.75
CA ARG A 53 1.07 -1.84 13.41
C ARG A 53 -0.13 -2.74 13.21
N SER A 54 -0.36 -3.70 14.11
CA SER A 54 -1.51 -4.60 14.00
C SER A 54 -2.80 -3.80 13.97
N HIS A 55 -2.97 -2.92 14.96
CA HIS A 55 -4.15 -2.07 15.07
C HIS A 55 -4.36 -1.19 13.82
N PHE A 56 -3.29 -0.62 13.26
CA PHE A 56 -3.38 0.20 12.05
C PHE A 56 -3.73 -0.65 10.81
N ILE A 57 -3.09 -1.80 10.61
CA ILE A 57 -3.36 -2.67 9.44
C ILE A 57 -4.79 -3.20 9.46
N ASP A 58 -5.31 -3.52 10.65
CA ASP A 58 -6.64 -4.11 10.81
C ASP A 58 -7.77 -3.08 10.57
N HIS A 59 -7.52 -1.80 10.89
CA HIS A 59 -8.58 -0.79 10.96
C HIS A 59 -8.38 0.43 10.06
N ALA A 60 -7.19 0.66 9.51
CA ALA A 60 -6.96 1.80 8.63
C ALA A 60 -7.74 1.68 7.32
N VAL A 61 -8.08 2.85 6.79
CA VAL A 61 -8.90 2.99 5.60
C VAL A 61 -8.22 3.91 4.59
N VAL A 62 -8.39 3.58 3.32
CA VAL A 62 -7.90 4.36 2.18
C VAL A 62 -9.04 5.18 1.60
N SER A 63 -8.79 6.46 1.39
CA SER A 63 -9.68 7.35 0.65
C SER A 63 -8.91 8.05 -0.47
N THR A 64 -9.60 8.34 -1.57
CA THR A 64 -9.07 9.09 -2.70
C THR A 64 -9.99 10.25 -3.05
N SER A 65 -9.40 11.36 -3.47
CA SER A 65 -10.11 12.51 -4.01
C SER A 65 -9.36 13.08 -5.21
N PRO A 66 -10.05 13.48 -6.28
CA PRO A 66 -9.39 14.05 -7.45
C PRO A 66 -8.76 15.41 -7.13
N THR A 67 -7.64 15.71 -7.76
CA THR A 67 -7.09 17.07 -7.82
C THR A 67 -7.92 17.92 -8.79
N ALA A 68 -7.66 19.23 -8.84
CA ALA A 68 -8.30 20.11 -9.83
C ALA A 68 -8.11 19.59 -11.27
N ASP A 69 -6.90 19.13 -11.58
CA ASP A 69 -6.56 18.54 -12.88
C ASP A 69 -7.22 17.17 -13.08
N GLY A 70 -7.09 16.27 -12.11
CA GLY A 70 -7.71 14.95 -12.23
C GLY A 70 -9.24 14.99 -12.27
N ASN A 71 -9.88 16.04 -11.75
CA ASN A 71 -11.32 16.17 -11.87
C ASN A 71 -11.76 16.43 -13.32
N ILE A 72 -10.94 17.16 -14.10
CA ILE A 72 -11.15 17.48 -15.51
C ILE A 72 -10.72 16.30 -16.39
N THR A 73 -9.54 15.74 -16.12
CA THR A 73 -8.90 14.72 -16.95
C THR A 73 -9.54 13.33 -16.80
N ILE A 74 -9.95 12.95 -15.58
CA ILE A 74 -10.58 11.64 -15.34
C ILE A 74 -12.07 11.73 -15.67
N ASP A 75 -12.41 11.37 -16.90
CA ASP A 75 -13.78 11.15 -17.37
C ASP A 75 -14.28 9.73 -17.05
N SER A 76 -15.46 9.36 -17.57
CA SER A 76 -16.07 8.04 -17.34
C SER A 76 -15.33 6.87 -18.03
N PHE A 77 -14.54 7.14 -19.07
CA PHE A 77 -13.84 6.13 -19.86
C PHE A 77 -12.34 6.07 -19.53
N HIS A 78 -11.84 7.02 -18.74
CA HIS A 78 -10.47 7.04 -18.27
C HIS A 78 -10.14 5.82 -17.41
N GLN A 79 -8.92 5.28 -17.54
CA GLN A 79 -8.45 4.11 -16.79
C GLN A 79 -8.53 4.25 -15.24
N PHE A 80 -8.59 5.48 -14.74
CA PHE A 80 -8.67 5.79 -13.31
C PHE A 80 -10.08 6.14 -12.82
N SER A 81 -11.10 6.02 -13.66
CA SER A 81 -12.49 6.37 -13.31
C SER A 81 -12.98 5.61 -12.07
N GLY A 82 -12.64 4.31 -11.95
CA GLY A 82 -13.01 3.45 -10.82
C GLY A 82 -12.28 3.75 -9.51
N VAL A 83 -11.25 4.61 -9.51
CA VAL A 83 -10.47 4.98 -8.31
C VAL A 83 -10.52 6.48 -8.01
N LYS A 84 -11.24 7.26 -8.82
CA LYS A 84 -11.38 8.72 -8.68
C LYS A 84 -11.94 9.11 -7.31
N TRP A 85 -12.96 8.37 -6.85
CA TRP A 85 -13.67 8.62 -5.62
C TRP A 85 -13.76 7.34 -4.79
N LEU A 86 -12.79 7.15 -3.91
CA LEU A 86 -12.79 6.08 -2.94
C LEU A 86 -13.00 6.66 -1.55
N ARG A 87 -13.97 6.15 -0.81
CA ARG A 87 -14.23 6.59 0.56
C ARG A 87 -14.01 5.44 1.52
N GLU A 88 -13.08 5.64 2.44
CA GLU A 88 -12.85 4.82 3.62
C GLU A 88 -12.84 3.30 3.33
N LYS A 89 -12.19 2.90 2.23
CA LYS A 89 -12.05 1.48 1.89
C LYS A 89 -11.03 0.82 2.84
N PRO A 90 -11.40 -0.24 3.59
CA PRO A 90 -10.46 -0.92 4.48
C PRO A 90 -9.29 -1.55 3.71
N LEU A 91 -8.10 -1.57 4.31
CA LEU A 91 -6.89 -2.18 3.73
C LEU A 91 -7.11 -3.65 3.32
N SER A 92 -7.90 -4.40 4.10
CA SER A 92 -8.23 -5.81 3.85
C SER A 92 -9.05 -6.05 2.58
N LYS A 93 -9.71 -5.02 2.04
CA LYS A 93 -10.57 -5.13 0.85
C LYS A 93 -9.82 -4.88 -0.47
N PHE A 94 -8.51 -4.59 -0.41
CA PHE A 94 -7.65 -4.53 -1.59
C PHE A 94 -7.12 -5.92 -1.92
N LEU A 95 -7.86 -6.62 -2.79
CA LEU A 95 -7.58 -8.01 -3.16
C LEU A 95 -7.04 -8.16 -4.58
N ASP A 96 -6.94 -7.07 -5.32
CA ASP A 96 -6.67 -7.03 -6.76
C ASP A 96 -5.63 -5.94 -7.10
N ALA A 97 -5.51 -5.63 -8.40
CA ALA A 97 -4.62 -4.60 -8.91
C ALA A 97 -5.07 -3.16 -8.61
N GLN A 98 -6.21 -2.94 -7.94
CA GLN A 98 -6.78 -1.59 -7.77
C GLN A 98 -5.80 -0.62 -7.07
N TRP A 99 -5.01 -1.10 -6.11
CA TRP A 99 -4.02 -0.25 -5.44
C TRP A 99 -2.94 0.27 -6.40
N LEU A 100 -2.55 -0.50 -7.43
CA LEU A 100 -1.58 -0.03 -8.42
C LEU A 100 -2.14 1.09 -9.29
N LEU A 101 -3.44 1.04 -9.60
CA LEU A 101 -4.13 2.14 -10.30
C LEU A 101 -4.18 3.41 -9.44
N ILE A 102 -4.47 3.26 -8.15
CA ILE A 102 -4.44 4.37 -7.19
C ILE A 102 -3.04 4.98 -7.13
N GLN A 103 -2.01 4.14 -6.94
CA GLN A 103 -0.63 4.61 -6.86
C GLN A 103 -0.22 5.34 -8.14
N LYS A 104 -0.56 4.80 -9.32
CA LYS A 104 -0.23 5.44 -10.60
C LYS A 104 -0.95 6.78 -10.78
N ALA A 105 -2.23 6.85 -10.43
CA ALA A 105 -3.01 8.09 -10.50
C ALA A 105 -2.50 9.17 -9.53
N GLU A 106 -1.98 8.76 -8.36
CA GLU A 106 -1.33 9.66 -7.40
C GLU A 106 0.02 10.17 -7.92
N GLU A 107 0.84 9.29 -8.50
CA GLU A 107 2.11 9.65 -9.16
C GLU A 107 1.90 10.64 -10.32
N ASP A 108 0.82 10.45 -11.08
CA ASP A 108 0.40 11.34 -12.18
C ASP A 108 -0.27 12.64 -11.65
N LYS A 109 -0.38 12.81 -10.33
CA LYS A 109 -0.97 13.98 -9.64
C LYS A 109 -2.45 14.24 -9.98
N LEU A 110 -3.16 13.22 -10.45
CA LEU A 110 -4.59 13.30 -10.77
C LEU A 110 -5.46 13.07 -9.53
N ILE A 111 -4.95 12.33 -8.54
CA ILE A 111 -5.66 12.11 -7.28
C ILE A 111 -4.75 12.39 -6.07
N GLN A 112 -5.38 12.67 -4.93
CA GLN A 112 -4.77 12.65 -3.61
C GLN A 112 -5.23 11.40 -2.88
N VAL A 113 -4.31 10.73 -2.19
CA VAL A 113 -4.59 9.50 -1.44
C VAL A 113 -4.32 9.75 0.03
N THR A 114 -5.28 9.39 0.87
CA THR A 114 -5.17 9.46 2.32
C THR A 114 -5.37 8.07 2.90
N ILE A 115 -4.39 7.59 3.67
CA ILE A 115 -4.54 6.41 4.51
C ILE A 115 -4.57 6.88 5.95
N LYS A 116 -5.68 6.67 6.63
CA LYS A 116 -5.84 7.10 8.02
C LYS A 116 -6.58 6.07 8.84
N LEU A 117 -6.37 6.15 10.15
CA LEU A 117 -7.18 5.42 11.11
C LEU A 117 -8.48 6.22 11.34
N PRO A 118 -9.66 5.58 11.26
CA PRO A 118 -10.92 6.23 11.62
C PRO A 118 -10.90 6.76 13.07
N GLU A 119 -11.58 7.87 13.33
CA GLU A 119 -11.52 8.58 14.62
C GLU A 119 -11.84 7.68 15.82
N GLU A 120 -12.84 6.81 15.70
CA GLU A 120 -13.20 5.85 16.74
C GLU A 120 -12.01 4.96 17.15
N HIS A 121 -11.27 4.46 16.17
CA HIS A 121 -10.15 3.54 16.40
C HIS A 121 -8.91 4.31 16.86
N LEU A 122 -8.72 5.53 16.37
CA LEU A 122 -7.66 6.42 16.84
C LEU A 122 -7.85 6.80 18.31
N ASN A 123 -9.06 7.15 18.72
CA ASN A 123 -9.37 7.47 20.11
C ASN A 123 -9.16 6.26 21.02
N LYS A 124 -9.62 5.07 20.62
CA LYS A 124 -9.36 3.81 21.34
C LYS A 124 -7.85 3.56 21.53
N LEU A 125 -7.04 3.81 20.51
CA LEU A 125 -5.60 3.68 20.61
C LEU A 125 -5.01 4.69 21.61
N ILE A 126 -5.43 5.95 21.55
CA ILE A 126 -4.97 7.00 22.46
C ILE A 126 -5.37 6.67 23.91
N ASP A 127 -6.59 6.21 24.13
CA ASP A 127 -7.11 5.83 25.45
C ASP A 127 -6.29 4.68 26.06
N GLN A 128 -5.96 3.65 25.27
CA GLN A 128 -5.07 2.57 25.70
C GLN A 128 -3.71 3.10 26.15
N PHE A 129 -3.09 4.00 25.39
CA PHE A 129 -1.77 4.56 25.76
C PHE A 129 -1.86 5.42 27.01
N ASN A 130 -2.94 6.19 27.17
CA ASN A 130 -3.18 6.97 28.38
C ASN A 130 -3.31 6.07 29.61
N GLU A 131 -4.02 4.95 29.51
CA GLU A 131 -4.19 3.99 30.63
C GLU A 131 -2.85 3.46 31.16
N TYR A 132 -1.86 3.23 30.29
CA TYR A 132 -0.56 2.68 30.70
C TYR A 132 0.49 3.73 31.06
N TYR A 133 0.36 4.96 30.57
CA TYR A 133 1.43 5.97 30.64
C TYR A 133 1.06 7.20 31.46
N VAL A 134 -0.20 7.34 31.91
CA VAL A 134 -0.65 8.44 32.77
C VAL A 134 -0.88 7.88 34.18
N SER A 135 -0.45 8.62 35.21
CA SER A 135 -0.64 8.23 36.61
C SER A 135 -2.05 8.58 37.09
N ASP A 136 -2.63 7.75 37.95
CA ASP A 136 -3.92 7.99 38.62
C ASP A 136 -3.81 8.96 39.82
N SER A 137 -2.60 9.40 40.17
CA SER A 137 -2.37 10.33 41.27
C SER A 137 -3.00 11.70 41.02
N VAL A 138 -3.68 12.22 42.05
CA VAL A 138 -4.40 13.50 42.01
C VAL A 138 -3.59 14.68 42.57
N SER A 139 -2.31 14.47 42.90
CA SER A 139 -1.47 15.56 43.40
C SER A 139 -1.22 16.61 42.31
N ARG A 140 -1.02 17.89 42.70
CA ARG A 140 -0.73 18.97 41.74
C ARG A 140 0.49 18.65 40.87
N SER A 141 1.55 18.11 41.48
CA SER A 141 2.75 17.70 40.73
C SER A 141 2.42 16.59 39.72
N ALA A 142 1.71 15.55 40.15
CA ALA A 142 1.30 14.46 39.27
C ALA A 142 0.44 14.93 38.09
N GLN A 143 -0.49 15.87 38.32
CA GLN A 143 -1.30 16.47 37.25
C GLN A 143 -0.44 17.19 36.21
N LEU A 144 0.53 18.01 36.65
CA LEU A 144 1.45 18.69 35.74
C LEU A 144 2.36 17.72 34.98
N TRP A 145 2.83 16.66 35.62
CA TRP A 145 3.57 15.59 34.94
C TRP A 145 2.69 14.83 33.94
N ASN A 146 1.42 14.56 34.28
CA ASN A 146 0.46 13.92 33.39
C ASN A 146 0.19 14.75 32.13
N GLU A 147 0.17 16.08 32.23
CA GLU A 147 0.10 16.95 31.05
C GLU A 147 1.32 16.76 30.13
N GLN A 148 2.53 16.68 30.70
CA GLN A 148 3.74 16.39 29.93
C GLN A 148 3.68 15.00 29.28
N ARG A 149 3.23 13.97 30.01
CA ARG A 149 3.08 12.59 29.52
C ARG A 149 2.09 12.53 28.35
N LYS A 150 0.94 13.20 28.45
CA LYS A 150 -0.04 13.30 27.35
C LYS A 150 0.54 13.97 26.11
N LEU A 151 1.33 15.04 26.27
CA LEU A 151 2.02 15.69 25.16
C LEU A 151 3.06 14.78 24.50
N ILE A 152 3.81 13.99 25.30
CA ILE A 152 4.75 12.99 24.80
C ILE A 152 4.02 11.93 23.97
N LEU A 153 2.92 11.38 24.50
CA LEU A 153 2.10 10.38 23.78
C LEU A 153 1.55 10.94 22.47
N HIS A 154 1.05 12.18 22.50
CA HIS A 154 0.55 12.85 21.31
C HIS A 154 1.65 12.95 20.25
N ASP A 155 2.84 13.42 20.61
CA ASP A 155 3.96 13.51 19.66
C ASP A 155 4.39 12.11 19.17
N ALA A 156 4.48 11.11 20.06
CA ALA A 156 4.81 9.73 19.71
C ALA A 156 3.85 9.17 18.65
N ILE A 157 2.54 9.32 18.88
CA ILE A 157 1.47 8.80 18.01
C ILE A 157 1.44 9.56 16.67
N PHE A 158 1.29 10.88 16.71
CA PHE A 158 0.98 11.66 15.52
C PHE A 158 2.20 12.02 14.67
N ARG A 159 3.38 12.23 15.28
CA ARG A 159 4.59 12.64 14.54
C ARG A 159 5.42 11.46 14.07
N PHE A 160 5.38 10.33 14.77
CA PHE A 160 6.27 9.20 14.48
C PHE A 160 5.52 7.93 14.10
N LEU A 161 4.64 7.44 14.98
CA LEU A 161 4.01 6.14 14.80
C LEU A 161 3.05 6.13 13.60
N LEU A 162 2.06 7.02 13.54
CA LEU A 162 1.07 7.05 12.45
C LEU A 162 1.71 7.28 11.07
N PRO A 163 2.64 8.25 10.87
CA PRO A 163 3.32 8.41 9.57
C PRO A 163 4.14 7.16 9.18
N SER A 164 4.79 6.51 10.16
CA SER A 164 5.50 5.26 9.91
C SER A 164 4.54 4.13 9.50
N MET A 165 3.38 4.02 10.15
CA MET A 165 2.38 2.99 9.83
C MET A 165 1.73 3.25 8.47
N GLU A 166 1.47 4.51 8.11
CA GLU A 166 0.96 4.87 6.79
C GLU A 166 1.92 4.42 5.69
N LYS A 167 3.22 4.73 5.84
CA LYS A 167 4.27 4.31 4.91
C LYS A 167 4.34 2.79 4.78
N GLU A 168 4.24 2.08 5.90
CA GLU A 168 4.24 0.61 5.91
C GLU A 168 3.00 0.05 5.21
N ALA A 169 1.81 0.58 5.48
CA ALA A 169 0.56 0.18 4.86
C ALA A 169 0.60 0.35 3.33
N ARG A 170 1.13 1.48 2.84
CA ARG A 170 1.37 1.70 1.40
C ARG A 170 2.27 0.60 0.80
N GLY A 171 3.33 0.23 1.51
CA GLY A 171 4.23 -0.86 1.11
C GLY A 171 3.54 -2.23 1.06
N VAL A 172 2.73 -2.55 2.07
CA VAL A 172 1.97 -3.81 2.13
C VAL A 172 0.96 -3.89 0.99
N LEU A 173 0.20 -2.83 0.74
CA LEU A 173 -0.76 -2.77 -0.37
C LEU A 173 -0.06 -2.93 -1.72
N ALA A 174 1.08 -2.25 -1.92
CA ALA A 174 1.87 -2.36 -3.14
C ALA A 174 2.38 -3.79 -3.36
N SER A 175 2.89 -4.44 -2.31
CA SER A 175 3.36 -5.82 -2.38
C SER A 175 2.21 -6.79 -2.72
N LYS A 176 1.06 -6.65 -2.06
CA LYS A 176 -0.13 -7.48 -2.31
C LYS A 176 -0.63 -7.35 -3.74
N ALA A 177 -0.79 -6.12 -4.22
CA ALA A 177 -1.29 -5.87 -5.58
C ALA A 177 -0.31 -6.35 -6.65
N LYS A 178 1.00 -6.14 -6.48
CA LYS A 178 2.04 -6.69 -7.39
C LYS A 178 2.00 -8.21 -7.43
N HIS A 179 1.89 -8.86 -6.27
CA HIS A 179 1.79 -10.31 -6.20
C HIS A 179 0.55 -10.83 -6.93
N TRP A 180 -0.61 -10.20 -6.72
CA TRP A 180 -1.83 -10.57 -7.43
C TRP A 180 -1.68 -10.47 -8.95
N VAL A 181 -1.13 -9.35 -9.44
CA VAL A 181 -0.89 -9.14 -10.88
C VAL A 181 0.06 -10.20 -11.44
N LEU A 182 1.13 -10.54 -10.72
CA LEU A 182 2.05 -11.61 -11.13
C LEU A 182 1.34 -12.96 -11.27
N MET A 183 0.42 -13.30 -10.36
CA MET A 183 -0.35 -14.54 -10.44
C MET A 183 -1.30 -14.56 -11.65
N GLU A 184 -1.98 -13.44 -11.93
CA GLU A 184 -2.85 -13.33 -13.10
C GLU A 184 -2.07 -13.41 -14.41
N TYR A 185 -0.93 -12.74 -14.51
CA TYR A 185 -0.03 -12.88 -15.67
C TYR A 185 0.49 -14.31 -15.81
N GLY A 186 0.88 -14.95 -14.70
CA GLY A 186 1.33 -16.34 -14.70
C GLY A 186 0.25 -17.28 -15.24
N LYS A 187 -1.01 -17.10 -14.80
CA LYS A 187 -2.15 -17.87 -15.28
C LYS A 187 -2.43 -17.62 -16.77
N ALA A 188 -2.45 -16.36 -17.20
CA ALA A 188 -2.68 -16.00 -18.60
C ALA A 188 -1.57 -16.55 -19.52
N PHE A 189 -0.32 -16.50 -19.06
CA PHE A 189 0.82 -17.08 -19.75
C PHE A 189 0.71 -18.60 -19.83
N TRP A 190 0.45 -19.26 -18.70
CA TRP A 190 0.26 -20.71 -18.64
C TRP A 190 -0.83 -21.19 -19.61
N ASN A 191 -1.98 -20.50 -19.63
CA ASN A 191 -3.06 -20.81 -20.55
C ASN A 191 -2.66 -20.69 -22.03
N LYS A 192 -1.71 -19.82 -22.39
CA LYS A 192 -1.21 -19.68 -23.76
C LYS A 192 -0.20 -20.77 -24.13
N VAL A 193 0.65 -21.18 -23.20
CA VAL A 193 1.73 -22.15 -23.47
C VAL A 193 1.28 -23.60 -23.29
N SER A 194 0.22 -23.85 -22.52
CA SER A 194 -0.34 -25.19 -22.28
C SER A 194 -1.43 -25.58 -23.27
N VAL A 195 -1.63 -24.81 -24.35
CA VAL A 195 -2.53 -25.20 -25.43
C VAL A 195 -1.90 -26.35 -26.21
N GLY A 196 -2.61 -27.48 -26.30
CA GLY A 196 -2.17 -28.61 -27.13
C GLY A 196 -2.14 -28.23 -28.61
N PRO A 197 -1.41 -28.99 -29.45
CA PRO A 197 -1.44 -28.80 -30.90
C PRO A 197 -2.87 -28.84 -31.44
N TYR A 198 -3.15 -28.04 -32.47
CA TYR A 198 -4.44 -28.07 -33.15
C TYR A 198 -4.68 -29.46 -33.77
N GLN A 199 -5.89 -30.00 -33.60
CA GLN A 199 -6.33 -31.26 -34.21
C GLN A 199 -7.45 -30.99 -35.23
N GLN A 200 -7.39 -31.65 -36.37
CA GLN A 200 -8.45 -31.61 -37.38
C GLN A 200 -9.71 -32.30 -36.84
N LYS A 201 -10.91 -31.78 -37.15
CA LYS A 201 -12.18 -32.35 -36.63
C LYS A 201 -12.42 -33.76 -37.19
N GLU A 202 -12.88 -34.68 -36.33
CA GLU A 202 -13.16 -36.12 -36.57
C GLU A 202 -14.15 -36.46 -37.70
N ASN A 203 -14.66 -35.50 -38.48
CA ASN A 203 -15.67 -35.79 -39.52
C ASN A 203 -15.06 -36.19 -40.89
N ASP A 204 -13.73 -36.09 -41.07
CA ASP A 204 -13.02 -36.42 -42.30
C ASP A 204 -12.02 -37.58 -42.10
N LEU A 205 -12.47 -38.68 -41.49
CA LEU A 205 -11.65 -39.87 -41.21
C LEU A 205 -11.37 -40.68 -42.49
N SER A 206 -10.30 -40.35 -43.19
CA SER A 206 -9.46 -41.36 -43.84
C SER A 206 -8.42 -41.84 -42.81
N SER A 207 -8.09 -43.13 -42.82
CA SER A 207 -7.43 -43.93 -41.77
C SER A 207 -5.99 -43.54 -41.34
N ASP A 208 -5.63 -42.27 -41.37
CA ASP A 208 -4.31 -41.73 -41.04
C ASP A 208 -4.37 -40.84 -39.78
N ASP A 209 -5.18 -41.28 -38.80
CA ASP A 209 -5.57 -40.62 -37.54
C ASP A 209 -4.42 -40.17 -36.61
N GLU A 210 -3.17 -40.42 -37.00
CA GLU A 210 -1.97 -40.13 -36.19
C GLU A 210 -1.08 -39.02 -36.77
N ALA A 211 -1.32 -38.57 -38.01
CA ALA A 211 -0.48 -37.56 -38.65
C ALA A 211 -0.87 -36.13 -38.20
N ALA A 212 0.11 -35.37 -37.71
CA ALA A 212 -0.08 -33.95 -37.40
C ALA A 212 -0.52 -33.17 -38.67
N PRO A 213 -1.40 -32.16 -38.53
CA PRO A 213 -1.98 -31.48 -39.68
C PRO A 213 -0.92 -30.68 -40.46
N ARG A 214 -1.04 -30.67 -41.79
CA ARG A 214 -0.29 -29.73 -42.64
C ARG A 214 -0.97 -28.37 -42.56
N VAL A 215 -0.18 -27.32 -42.36
CA VAL A 215 -0.69 -25.98 -42.04
C VAL A 215 -0.30 -25.00 -43.14
N MET A 216 -1.27 -24.24 -43.66
CA MET A 216 -1.00 -23.04 -44.45
C MET A 216 -1.33 -21.81 -43.60
N ALA A 217 -0.30 -21.07 -43.17
CA ALA A 217 -0.47 -19.82 -42.46
C ALA A 217 -0.52 -18.66 -43.46
N CYS A 218 -1.46 -17.73 -43.27
CA CYS A 218 -1.57 -16.51 -44.08
C CYS A 218 -1.40 -15.28 -43.18
N CYS A 219 -0.51 -14.38 -43.58
CA CYS A 219 -0.36 -13.06 -42.98
C CYS A 219 -0.65 -12.00 -44.05
N TRP A 220 -1.61 -11.12 -43.77
CA TRP A 220 -1.99 -10.00 -44.62
C TRP A 220 -1.87 -8.69 -43.83
N GLY A 221 -1.29 -7.66 -44.44
CA GLY A 221 -1.15 -6.35 -43.81
C GLY A 221 -0.36 -5.33 -44.63
N PRO A 222 0.07 -4.20 -44.03
CA PRO A 222 0.80 -3.14 -44.71
C PRO A 222 2.26 -3.50 -45.07
N GLY A 223 2.62 -4.78 -44.98
CA GLY A 223 3.95 -5.28 -45.29
C GLY A 223 4.28 -5.23 -46.78
N LYS A 224 5.55 -5.49 -47.10
CA LYS A 224 6.02 -5.72 -48.47
C LYS A 224 6.71 -7.08 -48.50
N PRO A 225 6.11 -8.11 -49.13
CA PRO A 225 4.83 -8.11 -49.86
C PRO A 225 3.60 -7.98 -48.93
N GLN A 226 2.47 -7.53 -49.49
CA GLN A 226 1.24 -7.28 -48.72
C GLN A 226 0.67 -8.54 -48.07
N THR A 227 0.76 -9.67 -48.77
CA THR A 227 0.28 -10.96 -48.30
C THR A 227 1.36 -12.00 -48.46
N THR A 228 1.56 -12.79 -47.42
CA THR A 228 2.49 -13.93 -47.42
C THR A 228 1.76 -15.17 -46.91
N PHE A 229 1.85 -16.25 -47.67
CA PHE A 229 1.43 -17.58 -47.26
C PHE A 229 2.67 -18.42 -46.98
N VAL A 230 2.65 -19.18 -45.89
CA VAL A 230 3.70 -20.14 -45.53
C VAL A 230 3.04 -21.50 -45.36
N MET A 231 3.54 -22.51 -46.08
CA MET A 231 3.08 -23.88 -45.98
C MET A 231 4.05 -24.70 -45.14
N LEU A 232 3.53 -25.36 -44.11
CA LEU A 232 4.23 -26.28 -43.22
C LEU A 232 3.72 -27.70 -43.43
N ASP A 233 4.61 -28.68 -43.46
CA ASP A 233 4.22 -30.09 -43.43
C ASP A 233 3.86 -30.57 -42.01
N SER A 234 3.57 -31.87 -41.88
CA SER A 234 3.26 -32.53 -40.61
C SER A 234 4.43 -32.55 -39.62
N SER A 235 5.66 -32.30 -40.09
CA SER A 235 6.88 -32.22 -39.29
C SER A 235 7.12 -30.80 -38.74
N GLY A 236 6.35 -29.82 -39.21
CA GLY A 236 6.57 -28.40 -38.94
C GLY A 236 7.65 -27.77 -39.83
N GLU A 237 8.08 -28.45 -40.90
CA GLU A 237 9.06 -27.93 -41.85
C GLU A 237 8.39 -27.06 -42.92
N VAL A 238 9.06 -25.97 -43.29
CA VAL A 238 8.58 -25.07 -44.36
C VAL A 238 8.75 -25.77 -45.70
N GLN A 239 7.63 -26.00 -46.37
CA GLN A 239 7.59 -26.58 -47.71
C GLN A 239 7.65 -25.51 -48.80
N ASP A 240 6.90 -24.42 -48.63
CA ASP A 240 6.85 -23.34 -49.61
C ASP A 240 6.34 -22.02 -49.02
N VAL A 241 6.68 -20.90 -49.67
CA VAL A 241 6.29 -19.54 -49.30
C VAL A 241 5.77 -18.81 -50.54
N LEU A 242 4.51 -18.40 -50.51
CA LEU A 242 3.87 -17.65 -51.60
C LEU A 242 3.67 -16.20 -51.22
N TYR A 243 4.01 -15.30 -52.13
CA TYR A 243 3.83 -13.86 -51.97
C TYR A 243 2.74 -13.38 -52.92
N THR A 244 1.74 -12.66 -52.40
CA THR A 244 0.72 -12.02 -53.23
C THR A 244 0.61 -10.53 -52.89
N GLY A 245 0.47 -9.72 -53.94
CA GLY A 245 0.56 -8.25 -53.85
C GLY A 245 1.79 -7.72 -54.60
N SER A 246 1.59 -7.45 -55.89
CA SER A 246 2.43 -6.58 -56.72
C SER A 246 2.12 -5.11 -56.44
#